data_AF-A0A3C0T9F7-F1
#
_entry.id   AF-A0A3C0T9F7-F1
#
_cell.length_a   1.000
_cell.length_b   1.000
_cell.length_c   1.000
_cell.angle_alpha   90.00
_cell.angle_beta   90.00
_cell.angle_gamma   90.00
#
_symmetry.space_group_name_H-M   'P 1'
#
loop_
_entity.id
_entity.type
_entity.pdbx_description
1 polymer ?
#
loop_
_entity_poly.entity_id
_entity_poly.type
_entity_poly.pdbx_seq_one_letter_code
_entity_poly.pdbx_strand_id
1 'polypeptide(L)'
;MAVEPIPVLPDEINDIRLKTAKVVTERIIPNEALLDTQGDERNALVEEIRSHVKEQGLWAPHLPTEYGGMGIGFLHHAYMNEILA
;
A
#
# COMPACT_ATOMS: atom_id res chain seq x y z
N MET A 1 -1.17 6.38 12.02
CA MET A 1 -0.07 7.20 11.45
C MET A 1 -0.69 8.45 10.82
N ALA A 2 -0.14 9.65 11.04
CA ALA A 2 -0.63 10.88 10.42
C ALA A 2 0.30 11.25 9.25
N VAL A 3 -0.20 11.14 8.02
CA VAL A 3 0.54 11.51 6.79
C VAL A 3 -0.16 12.69 6.16
N GLU A 4 0.61 13.74 5.87
CA GLU A 4 0.13 14.95 5.21
C GLU A 4 0.72 15.08 3.80
N PRO A 5 0.00 15.74 2.88
CA PRO A 5 0.54 16.09 1.56
C PRO A 5 1.80 16.94 1.69
N ILE A 6 2.81 16.66 0.87
CA ILE A 6 3.99 17.52 0.73
C ILE A 6 3.69 18.49 -0.42
N PRO A 7 3.63 19.83 -0.20
CA PRO A 7 3.15 20.79 -1.20
C PRO A 7 3.95 20.84 -2.52
N VAL A 8 5.23 20.44 -2.49
CA VAL A 8 6.10 20.46 -3.67
C VAL A 8 6.05 19.17 -4.48
N LEU A 9 5.39 18.12 -3.98
CA LEU A 9 5.25 16.86 -4.71
C LEU A 9 4.04 16.90 -5.65
N PRO A 10 4.13 16.25 -6.82
CA PRO A 10 2.97 16.00 -7.66
C PRO A 10 1.81 15.37 -6.88
N ASP A 11 0.58 15.76 -7.21
CA ASP A 11 -0.64 15.29 -6.55
C ASP A 11 -0.75 13.76 -6.56
N GLU A 12 -0.34 13.12 -7.65
CA GLU A 12 -0.29 11.66 -7.80
C GLU A 12 0.62 10.97 -6.76
N ILE A 13 1.74 11.59 -6.38
CA ILE A 13 2.63 11.06 -5.34
C ILE A 13 1.97 11.23 -3.96
N ASN A 14 1.36 12.38 -3.71
CA ASN A 14 0.62 12.61 -2.46
C ASN A 14 -0.57 11.65 -2.32
N ASP A 15 -1.31 11.38 -3.38
CA ASP A 15 -2.40 10.40 -3.40
C ASP A 15 -1.91 8.99 -3.05
N ILE A 16 -0.81 8.54 -3.66
CA ILE A 16 -0.18 7.26 -3.34
C ILE A 16 0.23 7.20 -1.86
N ARG A 17 0.88 8.24 -1.33
CA ARG A 17 1.31 8.30 0.08
C ARG A 17 0.11 8.21 1.02
N LEU A 18 -0.94 9.00 0.76
CA LEU A 18 -2.15 9.04 1.59
C LEU A 18 -2.93 7.73 1.56
N LYS A 19 -3.14 7.14 0.38
CA LYS A 19 -3.82 5.84 0.25
C LYS A 19 -3.02 4.72 0.92
N THR A 20 -1.70 4.72 0.76
CA THR A 20 -0.82 3.75 1.43
C THR A 20 -0.92 3.89 2.96
N ALA A 21 -0.87 5.12 3.47
CA ALA A 21 -0.97 5.40 4.90
C ALA A 21 -2.30 4.93 5.50
N LYS A 22 -3.39 5.09 4.74
CA LYS A 22 -4.72 4.62 5.11
C LYS A 22 -4.77 3.10 5.22
N VAL A 23 -4.27 2.38 4.21
CA VAL A 23 -4.20 0.90 4.26
C VAL A 23 -3.37 0.43 5.44
N VAL A 24 -2.19 1.02 5.66
CA VAL A 24 -1.32 0.68 6.80
C VAL A 24 -2.06 0.89 8.13
N THR A 25 -2.68 2.05 8.31
CA THR A 25 -3.34 2.41 9.58
C THR A 25 -4.63 1.62 9.84
N GLU A 26 -5.42 1.33 8.81
CA GLU A 26 -6.75 0.72 8.96
C GLU A 26 -6.77 -0.80 8.79
N ARG A 27 -5.73 -1.39 8.18
CA ARG A 27 -5.70 -2.82 7.83
C ARG A 27 -4.45 -3.53 8.29
N ILE A 28 -3.28 -2.91 8.25
CA ILE A 28 -2.02 -3.57 8.64
C ILE A 28 -1.84 -3.49 10.15
N ILE A 29 -1.65 -2.28 10.71
CA ILE A 29 -1.33 -2.06 12.13
C ILE A 29 -2.33 -2.77 13.07
N PRO A 30 -3.66 -2.68 12.88
CA PRO A 30 -4.60 -3.34 13.77
C PRO A 30 -4.51 -4.88 13.76
N ASN A 31 -3.96 -5.46 12.69
CA ASN A 31 -3.88 -6.90 12.49
C ASN A 31 -2.46 -7.46 12.54
N GLU A 32 -1.44 -6.66 12.89
CA GLU A 32 -0.03 -7.07 12.92
C GLU A 32 0.19 -8.35 13.73
N ALA A 33 -0.44 -8.45 14.90
CA ALA A 33 -0.32 -9.62 15.76
C ALA A 33 -0.77 -10.92 15.07
N LEU A 34 -1.84 -10.87 14.26
CA LEU A 34 -2.32 -12.02 13.49
C LEU A 34 -1.44 -12.25 12.25
N LEU A 35 -1.00 -11.18 11.59
CA LEU A 35 -0.12 -11.25 10.41
C LEU A 35 1.26 -11.86 10.72
N ASP A 36 1.75 -11.73 11.96
CA ASP A 36 3.01 -12.32 12.44
C ASP A 36 2.89 -13.83 12.77
N THR A 37 1.70 -14.40 12.63
CA THR A 37 1.47 -15.84 12.86
C THR A 37 1.54 -16.68 11.57
N GLN A 38 1.28 -17.98 11.73
CA GLN A 38 1.13 -18.93 10.63
C GLN A 38 -0.23 -19.61 10.73
N GLY A 39 -0.78 -20.02 9.59
CA GLY A 39 -2.03 -20.78 9.51
C GLY A 39 -3.08 -20.13 8.62
N ASP A 40 -4.23 -20.79 8.53
CA ASP A 40 -5.28 -20.45 7.57
C ASP A 40 -5.93 -19.09 7.83
N GLU A 41 -6.09 -18.71 9.11
CA GLU A 41 -6.65 -17.41 9.49
C GLU A 41 -5.78 -16.25 9.01
N ARG A 42 -4.46 -16.36 9.22
CA ARG A 42 -3.49 -15.39 8.69
C ARG A 42 -3.51 -15.34 7.17
N ASN A 43 -3.58 -16.50 6.50
CA ASN A 43 -3.63 -16.56 5.03
C ASN A 43 -4.89 -15.89 4.48
N ALA A 44 -6.04 -16.14 5.09
CA ALA A 44 -7.31 -15.50 4.71
C ALA A 44 -7.23 -13.98 4.85
N LEU A 45 -6.70 -13.49 5.97
CA LEU A 45 -6.49 -12.05 6.18
C LEU A 45 -5.54 -11.44 5.14
N VAL A 46 -4.44 -12.13 4.81
CA VAL A 46 -3.51 -11.67 3.77
C VAL A 46 -4.21 -11.53 2.41
N GLU A 47 -5.08 -12.48 2.02
CA GLU A 47 -5.85 -12.38 0.78
C GLU A 47 -6.87 -11.25 0.81
N GLU A 48 -7.53 -11.02 1.95
CA GLU A 48 -8.45 -9.89 2.13
C GLU A 48 -7.73 -8.55 1.96
N ILE A 49 -6.63 -8.35 2.69
CA ILE A 49 -5.81 -7.14 2.62
C ILE A 49 -5.26 -6.94 1.21
N ARG A 50 -4.79 -8.02 0.55
CA ARG A 50 -4.30 -7.96 -0.82
C ARG A 50 -5.38 -7.52 -1.79
N SER A 51 -6.60 -8.05 -1.66
CA SER A 51 -7.74 -7.68 -2.50
C SER A 51 -8.07 -6.19 -2.30
N HIS A 52 -8.08 -5.73 -1.06
CA HIS A 52 -8.27 -4.32 -0.74
C HIS A 52 -7.17 -3.41 -1.34
N VAL A 53 -5.90 -3.80 -1.24
CA VAL A 53 -4.76 -3.08 -1.85
C VAL A 53 -4.94 -2.96 -3.37
N LYS A 54 -5.40 -4.04 -4.03
CA LYS A 54 -5.71 -4.03 -5.48
C LYS A 54 -6.86 -3.08 -5.80
N GLU A 55 -7.94 -3.09 -5.02
CA GLU A 55 -9.08 -2.19 -5.20
C GLU A 55 -8.70 -0.71 -5.04
N GLN A 56 -7.74 -0.40 -4.17
CA GLN A 56 -7.19 0.96 -4.01
C GLN A 56 -6.21 1.35 -5.11
N GLY A 57 -5.90 0.44 -6.05
CA GLY A 57 -4.95 0.68 -7.13
C GLY A 57 -3.50 0.78 -6.66
N LEU A 58 -3.14 0.16 -5.53
CA LEU A 58 -1.81 0.21 -4.93
C LEU A 58 -0.98 -1.07 -5.19
N TRP A 59 -1.42 -1.91 -6.12
CA TRP A 59 -0.85 -3.25 -6.34
C TRP A 59 0.31 -3.25 -7.33
N ALA A 60 1.38 -3.97 -6.98
CA ALA A 60 2.55 -4.18 -7.84
C ALA A 60 3.05 -2.86 -8.47
N PRO A 61 3.51 -1.89 -7.65
CA PRO A 61 3.80 -0.54 -8.09
C PRO A 61 4.77 -0.46 -9.28
N HIS A 62 5.82 -1.29 -9.26
CA HIS A 62 6.86 -1.33 -10.29
C HIS A 62 6.49 -2.13 -11.54
N LEU A 63 5.43 -2.94 -11.49
CA LEU A 63 5.05 -3.80 -12.60
C LEU A 63 4.27 -2.97 -13.64
N PRO A 64 4.55 -3.10 -14.95
CA PRO A 64 3.80 -2.39 -15.99
C PRO A 64 2.29 -2.66 -15.95
N THR A 65 1.51 -1.69 -16.42
CA THR A 65 0.04 -1.76 -16.45
C THR A 65 -0.49 -2.88 -17.32
N GLU A 66 0.21 -3.22 -18.41
CA GLU A 66 -0.13 -4.35 -19.30
C GLU A 66 -0.06 -5.73 -18.61
N TYR A 67 0.62 -5.81 -17.47
CA TYR A 67 0.69 -7.00 -16.61
C TYR A 67 -0.14 -6.85 -15.32
N GLY A 68 -0.96 -5.81 -15.21
CA GLY A 68 -1.84 -5.57 -14.07
C GLY A 68 -1.20 -4.91 -12.85
N GLY A 69 -0.04 -4.26 -13.02
CA GLY A 69 0.56 -3.38 -12.01
C GLY A 69 0.20 -1.92 -12.20
N MET A 70 0.76 -1.04 -11.36
CA MET A 70 0.54 0.41 -11.49
C MET A 70 1.41 1.07 -12.57
N GLY A 71 2.54 0.45 -12.93
CA GLY A 71 3.52 1.03 -13.85
C GLY A 71 4.14 2.33 -13.35
N ILE A 72 4.19 2.54 -12.03
CA ILE A 72 4.71 3.79 -11.46
C ILE A 72 6.24 3.80 -11.46
N GLY A 73 6.82 4.96 -11.76
CA GLY A 73 8.26 5.14 -11.79
C GLY A 73 8.92 5.01 -10.41
N PHE A 74 10.25 4.99 -10.40
CA PHE A 74 11.05 4.80 -9.19
C PHE A 74 10.69 5.77 -8.05
N LEU A 75 10.50 7.06 -8.34
CA LEU A 75 10.22 8.06 -7.29
C LEU A 75 8.88 7.82 -6.60
N HIS A 76 7.81 7.57 -7.36
CA HIS A 76 6.50 7.23 -6.77
C HIS A 76 6.59 5.98 -5.90
N HIS A 77 7.32 4.96 -6.37
CA HIS A 77 7.54 3.74 -5.60
C HIS A 77 8.38 4.01 -4.33
N ALA A 78 9.38 4.88 -4.38
CA ALA A 78 10.17 5.26 -3.22
C ALA A 78 9.32 5.97 -2.15
N TYR A 79 8.47 6.93 -2.55
CA TYR A 79 7.55 7.60 -1.64
C TYR A 79 6.47 6.68 -1.08
N MET A 80 6.03 5.67 -1.83
CA MET A 80 5.17 4.62 -1.28
C MET A 80 5.89 3.85 -0.16
N ASN A 81 7.16 3.44 -0.39
CA ASN A 81 7.93 2.68 0.60
C ASN A 81 8.29 3.50 1.84
N GLU A 82 8.45 4.82 1.73
CA GLU A 82 8.60 5.71 2.90
C GLU A 82 7.47 5.50 3.93
N ILE A 83 6.26 5.21 3.46
CA ILE A 83 5.09 4.99 4.31
C ILE A 83 5.02 3.57 4.89
N LEU A 84 5.67 2.59 4.22
CA LEU A 84 5.68 1.19 4.62
C LEU A 84 6.81 0.83 5.60
N ALA A 85 7.85 1.68 5.68
CA ALA A 85 9.04 1.47 6.50
C ALA A 85 8.78 1.79 7.99
#